data_AF-A0A9C8XEZ5-F1
#
_entry.id   AF-A0A9C8XEZ5-F1
#
_cell.length_a   1.000
_cell.length_b   1.000
_cell.length_c   1.000
_cell.angle_alpha   90.00
_cell.angle_beta   90.00
_cell.angle_gamma   90.00
#
_symmetry.space_group_name_H-M   'P 1'
#
loop_
_entity.id
_entity.type
_entity.pdbx_description
1 polymer ?
#
loop_
_entity_poly.entity_id
_entity_poly.type
_entity_poly.pdbx_seq_one_letter_code
_entity_poly.pdbx_strand_id
1 'polypeptide(L)'
;MKTKNKTVSKLLASHHRLVHSEGLKVVSHVQRDSREWIINTLMLEGYDVPFKYKRKKRYKNIKGQRVNLTYYPAVENVAGIDMEIMKVVRIKIS
;
A
#
# COMPACT_ATOMS: atom_id res chain seq x y z
N MET A 1 -19.62 -4.20 -25.44
CA MET A 1 -19.76 -3.50 -24.15
C MET A 1 -19.02 -4.30 -23.09
N LYS A 2 -17.89 -3.82 -22.56
CA LYS A 2 -17.06 -4.58 -21.59
C LYS A 2 -17.73 -4.54 -20.21
N THR A 3 -17.98 -5.72 -19.66
CA THR A 3 -18.67 -5.97 -18.40
C THR A 3 -17.91 -5.32 -17.24
N LYS A 4 -18.44 -4.22 -16.68
CA LYS A 4 -17.94 -3.64 -15.43
C LYS A 4 -18.15 -4.66 -14.31
N ASN A 5 -17.06 -5.22 -13.81
CA ASN A 5 -17.06 -6.17 -12.69
C ASN A 5 -17.66 -5.49 -11.45
N LYS A 6 -18.92 -5.82 -11.13
CA LYS A 6 -19.73 -5.22 -10.05
C LYS A 6 -19.04 -5.19 -8.68
N THR A 7 -18.06 -6.08 -8.47
CA THR A 7 -17.25 -6.21 -7.25
C THR A 7 -16.31 -5.02 -7.04
N VAL A 8 -15.63 -4.57 -8.10
CA VAL A 8 -14.68 -3.44 -8.06
C VAL A 8 -15.41 -2.13 -7.79
N SER A 9 -16.59 -1.95 -8.38
CA SER A 9 -17.40 -0.75 -8.18
C SER A 9 -17.96 -0.62 -6.76
N LYS A 10 -18.20 -1.73 -6.04
CA LYS A 10 -18.62 -1.67 -4.63
C LYS A 10 -17.48 -1.27 -3.70
N LEU A 11 -16.23 -1.63 -4.04
CA LEU A 11 -15.03 -1.24 -3.28
C LEU A 11 -14.74 0.27 -3.39
N LEU A 12 -15.03 0.85 -4.57
CA LEU A 12 -14.75 2.26 -4.88
C LEU A 12 -15.83 3.25 -4.39
N ALA A 13 -17.05 2.78 -4.09
CA ALA A 13 -18.19 3.65 -3.79
C ALA A 13 -18.35 4.01 -2.29
N SER A 14 -17.62 3.35 -1.39
CA SER A 14 -17.65 3.66 0.03
C SER A 14 -16.51 4.59 0.39
N HIS A 15 -16.83 5.83 0.79
CA HIS A 15 -15.96 6.75 1.55
C HIS A 15 -14.78 6.02 2.20
N HIS A 16 -13.56 6.26 1.71
CA HIS A 16 -12.32 5.55 2.06
C HIS A 16 -12.25 5.17 3.54
N ARG A 17 -12.69 3.97 3.91
CA ARG A 17 -12.61 3.48 5.29
C ARG A 17 -11.13 3.31 5.59
N LEU A 18 -10.60 4.21 6.40
CA LEU A 18 -9.24 4.15 6.89
C LEU A 18 -9.12 2.86 7.71
N VAL A 19 -8.37 1.89 7.21
CA VAL A 19 -8.14 0.61 7.89
C VAL A 19 -6.95 0.76 8.81
N HIS A 20 -7.08 0.27 10.03
CA HIS A 20 -5.98 0.13 10.97
C HIS A 20 -5.69 -1.36 11.19
N SER A 21 -4.41 -1.72 11.12
CA SER A 21 -3.95 -3.08 11.33
C SER A 21 -2.67 -3.07 12.14
N GLU A 22 -2.50 -4.04 13.03
CA GLU A 22 -1.39 -4.11 13.97
C GLU A 22 -0.58 -5.38 13.81
N GLY A 23 0.71 -5.31 14.16
CA GLY A 23 1.59 -6.47 14.21
C GLY A 23 1.86 -7.13 12.85
N LEU A 24 1.65 -6.43 11.72
CA LEU A 24 1.84 -7.01 10.39
C LEU A 24 3.33 -7.23 10.11
N LYS A 25 3.73 -8.43 9.74
CA LYS A 25 5.12 -8.77 9.44
C LYS A 25 5.50 -8.35 8.02
N VAL A 26 6.57 -7.59 7.88
CA VAL A 26 7.08 -7.14 6.58
C VAL A 26 7.97 -8.21 5.97
N VAL A 27 7.59 -8.74 4.80
CA VAL A 27 8.39 -9.75 4.07
C VAL A 27 9.28 -9.14 2.99
N SER A 28 8.95 -7.93 2.50
CA SER A 28 9.77 -7.16 1.58
C SER A 28 9.63 -5.66 1.83
N HIS A 29 10.72 -4.90 1.69
CA HIS A 29 10.71 -3.45 1.72
C HIS A 29 11.61 -2.90 0.61
N VAL A 30 10.98 -2.31 -0.41
CA VAL A 30 11.65 -1.68 -1.55
C VAL A 30 11.48 -0.17 -1.48
N GLN A 31 12.55 0.58 -1.69
CA GLN A 31 12.55 2.03 -1.73
C GLN A 31 13.07 2.52 -3.08
N ARG A 32 12.24 3.29 -3.80
CA ARG A 32 12.57 3.80 -5.13
C ARG A 32 12.46 5.33 -5.14
N ASP A 33 13.50 5.98 -5.65
CA ASP A 33 13.49 7.42 -5.89
C ASP A 33 12.48 7.78 -6.99
N SER A 34 11.75 8.86 -6.77
CA SER A 34 10.68 9.35 -7.64
C SER A 34 10.57 10.87 -7.54
N ARG A 35 11.39 11.57 -8.32
CA ARG A 35 11.54 13.03 -8.26
C ARG A 35 11.89 13.45 -6.82
N GLU A 36 11.02 14.19 -6.16
CA GLU A 36 11.23 14.70 -4.78
C GLU A 36 10.86 13.70 -3.68
N TRP A 37 10.33 12.53 -4.05
CA TRP A 37 9.81 11.55 -3.09
C TRP A 37 10.51 10.21 -3.25
N ILE A 38 10.68 9.52 -2.13
CA ILE A 38 11.05 8.11 -2.08
C ILE A 38 9.78 7.32 -1.83
N ILE A 39 9.42 6.49 -2.80
CA ILE A 39 8.29 5.58 -2.73
C ILE A 39 8.76 4.33 -1.99
N ASN A 40 8.17 4.09 -0.83
CA ASN A 40 8.40 2.90 -0.03
C ASN A 40 7.27 1.92 -0.35
N THR A 41 7.62 0.70 -0.76
CA THR A 41 6.68 -0.39 -1.03
C THR A 41 6.97 -1.54 -0.10
N LEU A 42 5.97 -1.96 0.66
CA LEU A 42 6.03 -3.11 1.55
C LEU A 42 5.18 -4.24 1.00
N MET A 43 5.71 -5.46 1.10
CA MET A 43 4.90 -6.67 1.04
C MET A 43 4.80 -7.20 2.47
N LEU A 44 3.61 -7.65 2.86
CA LEU A 44 3.32 -8.15 4.19
C LEU A 44 3.01 -9.65 4.12
N GLU A 45 3.37 -10.38 5.17
CA GLU A 45 3.06 -11.81 5.28
C GLU A 45 1.55 -12.03 5.19
N GLY A 46 1.11 -12.88 4.26
CA GLY A 46 -0.31 -13.19 4.03
C GLY A 46 -1.09 -12.19 3.17
N TYR A 47 -0.42 -11.18 2.58
CA TYR A 47 -1.04 -10.22 1.67
C TYR A 47 -0.39 -10.30 0.28
N ASP A 48 -1.22 -10.28 -0.77
CA ASP A 48 -0.82 -10.28 -2.18
C ASP A 48 -0.72 -8.88 -2.80
N VAL A 49 -1.24 -7.86 -2.10
CA VAL A 49 -1.22 -6.45 -2.53
C VAL A 49 -0.09 -5.66 -1.87
N PRO A 50 0.52 -4.69 -2.59
CA PRO A 50 1.58 -3.86 -2.05
C PRO A 50 1.05 -2.71 -1.19
N PHE A 51 1.77 -2.41 -0.11
CA PHE A 51 1.51 -1.29 0.78
C PHE A 51 2.49 -0.16 0.49
N LYS A 52 1.99 1.00 0.04
CA LYS A 52 2.81 2.11 -0.44
C LYS A 52 2.68 3.35 0.42
N TYR A 53 3.81 3.98 0.74
CA TYR A 53 3.87 5.32 1.32
C TYR A 53 5.03 6.12 0.72
N LYS A 54 4.97 7.46 0.85
CA LYS A 54 5.99 8.37 0.35
C LYS A 54 6.72 9.05 1.52
N ARG A 55 8.03 9.26 1.37
CA ARG A 55 8.85 10.09 2.28
C ARG A 55 9.79 10.98 1.48
N LYS A 56 10.20 12.11 2.04
CA LYS A 56 11.22 12.98 1.42
C LYS A 56 12.65 12.46 1.58
N LYS A 57 12.88 11.55 2.51
CA LYS A 57 14.19 10.93 2.81
C LYS A 57 14.05 9.42 2.89
N ARG A 58 15.15 8.71 2.60
CA ARG A 58 15.21 7.24 2.68
C ARG A 58 14.89 6.81 4.11
N TYR A 59 14.10 5.76 4.24
CA TYR A 59 13.75 5.19 5.52
C TYR A 59 14.66 4.01 5.86
N LYS A 60 14.72 3.64 7.13
CA LYS A 60 15.41 2.41 7.53
C LYS A 60 14.73 1.20 6.86
N ASN A 61 15.54 0.19 6.54
CA ASN A 61 15.00 -1.08 6.10
C ASN A 61 14.23 -1.74 7.27
N ILE A 62 13.04 -2.25 7.00
CA ILE A 62 12.14 -2.83 7.99
C ILE A 62 11.65 -4.21 7.57
N LYS A 63 12.28 -4.82 6.56
CA LYS A 63 12.06 -6.23 6.24
C LYS A 63 12.35 -7.08 7.48
N GLY A 64 11.46 -8.02 7.79
CA GLY A 64 11.50 -8.86 8.99
C GLY A 64 10.84 -8.25 10.22
N GLN A 65 10.62 -6.94 10.27
CA GLN A 65 9.98 -6.28 11.40
C GLN A 65 8.44 -6.43 11.35
N ARG A 66 7.81 -6.28 12.52
CA ARG A 66 6.36 -6.08 12.63
C ARG A 66 6.03 -4.60 12.65
N VAL A 67 4.92 -4.23 12.01
CA VAL A 67 4.47 -2.85 11.90
C VAL A 67 2.97 -2.72 12.13
N ASN A 68 2.59 -1.59 12.72
CA ASN A 68 1.19 -1.14 12.75
C ASN A 68 1.00 -0.14 11.62
N LEU A 69 -0.02 -0.37 10.80
CA LEU A 69 -0.34 0.43 9.63
C LEU A 69 -1.71 1.08 9.75
N THR A 70 -1.83 2.25 9.17
CA THR A 70 -3.10 2.89 8.85
C THR A 70 -3.09 3.20 7.36
N TYR A 71 -4.08 2.70 6.61
CA TYR A 71 -4.09 2.73 5.15
C TYR A 71 -5.50 2.73 4.58
N TYR A 72 -5.62 2.93 3.27
CA TYR A 72 -6.86 2.71 2.54
C TYR A 72 -6.57 2.00 1.21
N PRO A 73 -7.52 1.18 0.71
CA PRO A 73 -7.41 0.59 -0.62
C PRO A 73 -7.47 1.68 -1.69
N ALA A 74 -6.64 1.54 -2.71
CA ALA A 74 -6.60 2.42 -3.86
C ALA A 74 -6.22 1.63 -5.10
N VAL A 75 -6.45 2.23 -6.27
CA VAL A 75 -6.00 1.71 -7.55
C VAL A 75 -4.96 2.66 -8.12
N GLU A 76 -3.85 2.12 -8.60
CA GLU A 76 -2.80 2.86 -9.30
C GLU A 76 -2.69 2.33 -10.73
N ASN A 77 -2.68 3.23 -11.72
CA ASN A 77 -2.41 2.85 -13.10
C ASN A 77 -0.89 2.80 -13.33
N VAL A 78 -0.38 1.62 -13.68
CA VAL A 78 1.03 1.37 -13.97
C VAL A 78 1.12 0.88 -15.41
N ALA A 79 1.70 1.70 -16.29
CA ALA A 79 1.86 1.40 -17.72
C ALA A 79 0.55 0.97 -18.42
N GLY A 80 -0.57 1.60 -18.06
CA GLY A 80 -1.88 1.28 -18.63
C GLY A 80 -2.60 0.11 -17.94
N ILE A 81 -2.00 -0.50 -16.92
CA ILE A 81 -2.60 -1.58 -16.13
C ILE A 81 -3.00 -1.04 -14.76
N ASP A 82 -4.28 -1.20 -14.41
CA ASP A 82 -4.77 -0.86 -13.08
C ASP A 82 -4.37 -1.93 -12.06
N MET A 83 -3.66 -1.51 -11.02
CA MET A 83 -3.21 -2.37 -9.92
C MET A 83 -3.83 -1.91 -8.61
N GLU A 84 -4.33 -2.87 -7.82
CA GLU A 84 -4.75 -2.59 -6.45
C GLU A 84 -3.53 -2.39 -5.55
N ILE A 85 -3.61 -1.37 -4.71
CA ILE A 85 -2.58 -1.02 -3.74
C ILE A 85 -3.23 -0.63 -2.41
N MET A 86 -2.44 -0.69 -1.34
CA MET A 86 -2.82 -0.11 -0.05
C MET A 86 -2.02 1.17 0.17
N LYS A 87 -2.68 2.32 0.17
CA LYS A 87 -2.02 3.61 0.40
C LYS A 87 -1.92 3.87 1.89
N VAL A 88 -0.70 3.78 2.42
CA VAL A 88 -0.39 3.91 3.84
C VAL A 88 -0.22 5.38 4.22
N VAL A 89 -0.95 5.81 5.26
CA VAL A 89 -0.86 7.15 5.83
C VAL A 89 -0.06 7.19 7.13
N ARG A 90 -0.04 6.08 7.88
CA ARG A 90 0.74 5.95 9.12
C ARG A 90 1.40 4.58 9.18
N ILE A 91 2.66 4.58 9.60
CA ILE A 91 3.45 3.39 9.86
C ILE A 91 4.20 3.57 11.17
N LYS A 92 4.09 2.58 12.06
CA LYS A 92 4.86 2.48 13.31
C LYS A 92 5.49 1.10 13.37
N ILE A 93 6.78 1.02 13.66
CA ILE A 93 7.42 -0.27 13.96
C ILE A 93 7.01 -0.67 15.36
N SER A 94 6.53 -1.91 15.49
CA SER A 94 6.11 -2.52 16.75
C SER A 94 7.30 -2.93 17.59
#